data_AF-K1T993-F1
#
_entry.id   AF-K1T993-F1
#
_cell.length_a   1.000
_cell.length_b   1.000
_cell.length_c   1.000
_cell.angle_alpha   90.00
_cell.angle_beta   90.00
_cell.angle_gamma   90.00
#
_symmetry.space_group_name_H-M   'P 1'
#
loop_
_entity.id
_entity.type
_entity.pdbx_description
1 polymer ?
#
loop_
_entity_poly.entity_id
_entity_poly.type
_entity_poly.pdbx_seq_one_letter_code
_entity_poly.pdbx_strand_id
1 'polypeptide(L)'
;MNALWNTVIIAVLASVFATILGTAAAIGISNFKGKKRMLIQNASNIPIISPDIVMGVSLMLLFTTLGVIFNFEMGFFTVLISHICFCVPFVVLNVMPRIKRMDQSIYDAALDLGCNQWQAFYKVIIHELMPGIFSGLLMSFTYSLDDFIITYFTRGAKFQNLSIEIYSMTHRRISPKINALSALLFLAVLIVMVIINLRDRHEEKVQKKRT
;
A
#
# COMPACT_ATOMS: atom_id res chain seq x y z
N MET A 1 -7.65 -16.61 -1.42
CA MET A 1 -6.95 -16.83 -0.13
C MET A 1 -5.55 -16.21 -0.05
N ASN A 2 -4.89 -15.85 -1.16
CA ASN A 2 -3.52 -15.27 -1.11
C ASN A 2 -3.47 -13.76 -0.78
N ALA A 3 -4.53 -12.99 -1.06
CA ALA A 3 -4.50 -11.52 -0.95
C ALA A 3 -4.28 -11.02 0.50
N LEU A 4 -4.96 -11.62 1.47
CA LEU A 4 -4.80 -11.27 2.89
C LEU A 4 -3.38 -11.58 3.38
N TRP A 5 -2.86 -12.75 3.02
CA TRP A 5 -1.50 -13.17 3.36
C TRP A 5 -0.44 -12.26 2.72
N ASN A 6 -0.62 -11.91 1.44
CA ASN A 6 0.24 -10.96 0.74
C ASN A 6 0.27 -9.58 1.43
N THR A 7 -0.88 -9.11 1.91
CA THR A 7 -0.99 -7.83 2.60
C THR A 7 -0.20 -7.83 3.91
N VAL A 8 -0.39 -8.86 4.73
CA VAL A 8 0.31 -9.00 6.01
C VAL A 8 1.81 -9.17 5.80
N ILE A 9 2.23 -10.01 4.85
CA ILE A 9 3.65 -10.20 4.54
C ILE A 9 4.29 -8.89 4.09
N ILE A 10 3.66 -8.14 3.17
CA ILE A 10 4.21 -6.86 2.72
C ILE A 10 4.27 -5.87 3.88
N ALA A 11 3.21 -5.75 4.68
CA ALA A 11 3.20 -4.84 5.82
C ALA A 11 4.31 -5.14 6.84
N VAL A 12 4.51 -6.42 7.17
CA VAL A 12 5.57 -6.84 8.10
C VAL A 12 6.95 -6.59 7.50
N LEU A 13 7.21 -7.05 6.28
CA LEU A 13 8.54 -6.91 5.68
C LEU A 13 8.87 -5.44 5.42
N ALA A 14 7.94 -4.67 4.85
CA ALA A 14 8.14 -3.26 4.59
C ALA A 14 8.40 -2.48 5.88
N SER A 15 7.62 -2.72 6.95
CA SER A 15 7.84 -2.06 8.24
C SER A 15 9.19 -2.40 8.86
N VAL A 16 9.62 -3.67 8.83
CA VAL A 16 10.93 -4.07 9.37
C VAL A 16 12.07 -3.41 8.59
N PHE A 17 12.07 -3.54 7.25
CA PHE A 17 13.13 -2.96 6.43
C PHE A 17 13.13 -1.43 6.46
N ALA A 18 11.95 -0.80 6.43
CA ALA A 18 11.85 0.65 6.57
C ALA A 18 12.30 1.12 7.95
N THR A 19 12.05 0.37 9.01
CA THR A 19 12.51 0.70 10.37
C THR A 19 14.03 0.69 10.43
N ILE A 20 14.67 -0.33 9.87
CA ILE A 20 16.13 -0.45 9.83
C ILE A 20 16.73 0.71 9.01
N LEU A 21 16.25 0.89 7.77
CA LEU A 21 16.77 1.92 6.87
C LEU A 21 16.48 3.34 7.37
N GLY A 22 15.28 3.58 7.90
CA GLY A 22 14.86 4.88 8.42
C GLY A 22 15.57 5.25 9.72
N THR A 23 15.83 4.29 10.60
CA THR A 23 16.66 4.53 11.80
C THR A 23 18.09 4.86 11.40
N ALA A 24 18.67 4.10 10.47
CA ALA A 24 20.00 4.39 9.95
C ALA A 24 20.06 5.77 9.27
N ALA A 25 19.06 6.12 8.47
CA ALA A 25 18.93 7.42 7.84
C ALA A 25 18.79 8.54 8.87
N ALA A 26 18.00 8.37 9.94
CA ALA A 26 17.82 9.36 10.98
C ALA A 26 19.14 9.64 11.72
N ILE A 27 19.89 8.58 12.08
CA ILE A 27 21.22 8.70 12.68
C ILE A 27 22.19 9.39 11.71
N GLY A 28 22.21 8.98 10.44
CA GLY A 28 23.04 9.60 9.39
C GLY A 28 22.75 11.09 9.19
N ILE A 29 21.47 11.47 9.10
CA ILE A 29 21.03 12.87 8.99
C ILE A 29 21.46 13.67 10.22
N SER A 30 21.41 13.09 11.42
CA SER A 30 21.78 13.76 12.66
C SER A 30 23.27 14.14 12.73
N ASN A 31 24.13 13.39 12.04
CA ASN A 31 25.56 13.65 11.99
C ASN A 31 25.94 14.84 11.07
N PHE A 32 25.06 15.22 10.14
CA PHE A 32 25.30 16.39 9.29
C PHE A 32 24.95 17.70 10.01
N LYS A 33 25.68 18.78 9.68
CA LYS A 33 25.47 20.14 10.25
C LYS A 33 25.12 21.15 9.16
N GLY A 34 24.45 22.23 9.56
CA GLY A 34 24.13 23.39 8.71
C GLY A 34 23.30 23.07 7.45
N LYS A 35 23.66 23.67 6.31
CA LYS A 35 22.91 23.55 5.04
C LYS A 35 22.82 22.11 4.51
N LYS A 36 23.85 21.28 4.72
CA LYS A 36 23.85 19.87 4.28
C LYS A 36 22.77 19.05 4.97
N ARG A 37 22.62 19.23 6.30
CA ARG A 37 21.55 18.61 7.08
C ARG A 37 20.18 19.01 6.54
N MET A 38 19.99 20.31 6.30
CA MET A 38 18.73 20.85 5.80
C MET A 38 18.36 20.26 4.42
N LEU A 39 19.32 20.16 3.50
CA LEU A 39 19.09 19.58 2.17
C LEU A 39 18.70 18.10 2.25
N ILE A 40 19.46 17.29 2.99
CA ILE A 40 19.18 15.84 3.11
C ILE A 40 17.85 15.61 3.84
N GLN A 41 17.57 16.39 4.88
CA GLN A 41 16.32 16.29 5.62
C GLN A 41 15.11 16.69 4.78
N ASN A 42 15.21 17.77 3.99
CA ASN A 42 14.16 18.17 3.08
C ASN A 42 13.93 17.12 1.98
N ALA A 43 15.01 16.58 1.40
CA ALA A 43 14.91 15.49 0.42
C ALA A 43 14.21 14.26 1.01
N SER A 44 14.53 13.90 2.25
CA SER A 44 13.90 12.78 2.97
C SER A 44 12.41 13.03 3.27
N ASN A 45 11.99 14.29 3.38
CA ASN A 45 10.61 14.67 3.65
C ASN A 45 9.74 14.82 2.39
N ILE A 46 10.33 14.83 1.19
CA ILE A 46 9.59 14.92 -0.09
C ILE A 46 8.46 13.88 -0.17
N PRO A 47 8.69 12.58 0.17
CA PRO A 47 7.64 11.57 0.12
C PRO A 47 6.43 11.88 1.00
N ILE A 48 6.64 12.51 2.16
CA ILE A 48 5.57 12.79 3.13
C ILE A 48 4.66 13.93 2.63
N ILE A 49 5.24 14.88 1.90
CA ILE A 49 4.55 16.08 1.42
C ILE A 49 3.89 15.82 0.06
N SER A 50 4.42 14.86 -0.70
CA SER A 50 3.93 14.52 -2.04
C SER A 50 2.62 13.72 -1.95
N PRO A 51 1.66 13.95 -2.85
CA PRO A 51 0.48 13.09 -2.92
C PRO A 51 0.85 11.64 -3.25
N ASP A 52 0.19 10.65 -2.63
CA ASP A 52 0.49 9.22 -2.80
C ASP A 52 0.39 8.76 -4.26
N ILE A 53 -0.51 9.36 -5.04
CA ILE A 53 -0.67 9.07 -6.47
C ILE A 53 0.60 9.45 -7.25
N VAL A 54 1.21 10.59 -6.92
CA VAL A 54 2.43 11.05 -7.59
C VAL A 54 3.57 10.08 -7.30
N MET A 55 3.69 9.62 -6.05
CA MET A 55 4.66 8.59 -5.66
C MET A 55 4.42 7.28 -6.41
N GLY A 56 3.18 6.78 -6.40
CA GLY A 56 2.80 5.52 -7.05
C GLY A 56 3.09 5.53 -8.55
N VAL A 57 2.70 6.59 -9.26
CA VAL A 57 2.96 6.74 -10.70
C VAL A 57 4.46 6.86 -10.98
N SER A 58 5.19 7.61 -10.16
CA SER A 58 6.64 7.79 -10.32
C SER A 58 7.41 6.48 -10.15
N LEU A 59 7.05 5.70 -9.12
CA LEU A 59 7.62 4.36 -8.89
C LEU A 59 7.20 3.36 -9.98
N MET A 60 5.96 3.42 -10.47
CA MET A 60 5.53 2.61 -11.62
C MET A 60 6.39 2.88 -12.85
N LEU A 61 6.63 4.15 -13.19
CA LEU A 61 7.49 4.52 -14.32
C LEU A 61 8.92 4.02 -14.11
N LEU A 62 9.44 4.13 -12.88
CA LEU A 62 10.76 3.60 -12.53
C LEU A 62 10.82 2.07 -12.72
N PHE A 63 9.88 1.31 -12.17
CA PHE A 63 9.93 -0.15 -12.31
C PHE A 63 9.62 -0.62 -13.72
N THR A 64 8.80 0.11 -14.49
CA THR A 64 8.56 -0.21 -15.90
C THR A 64 9.82 -0.02 -16.72
N THR A 65 10.54 1.10 -16.53
CA THR A 65 11.80 1.36 -17.24
C THR A 65 12.88 0.37 -16.84
N LEU A 66 13.03 0.09 -15.55
CA LEU A 66 13.95 -0.93 -15.06
C LEU A 66 13.56 -2.34 -15.56
N GLY A 67 12.27 -2.66 -15.64
CA GLY A 67 11.77 -3.93 -16.15
C GLY A 67 12.16 -4.16 -17.61
N VAL A 68 12.17 -3.11 -18.43
CA VAL A 68 12.66 -3.16 -19.81
C VAL A 68 14.18 -3.35 -19.88
N ILE A 69 14.94 -2.67 -19.01
CA ILE A 69 16.41 -2.73 -19.00
C ILE A 69 16.93 -4.08 -18.48
N PHE A 70 16.37 -4.55 -17.37
CA PHE A 70 16.84 -5.72 -16.64
C PHE A 70 16.01 -6.99 -16.89
N ASN A 71 14.98 -6.89 -17.74
CA ASN A 71 14.10 -8.00 -18.13
C ASN A 71 13.41 -8.68 -16.93
N PHE A 72 12.76 -7.89 -16.07
CA PHE A 72 11.96 -8.42 -14.95
C PHE A 72 10.51 -7.92 -14.98
N GLU A 73 9.60 -8.74 -14.44
CA GLU A 73 8.18 -8.39 -14.31
C GLU A 73 7.89 -7.72 -12.96
N MET A 74 7.04 -6.69 -12.97
CA MET A 74 6.49 -6.13 -11.74
C MET A 74 5.70 -7.20 -10.96
N GLY A 75 5.70 -7.10 -9.63
CA GLY A 75 5.12 -8.13 -8.77
C GLY A 75 5.31 -7.84 -7.30
N PHE A 76 5.53 -8.89 -6.51
CA PHE A 76 5.70 -8.75 -5.06
C PHE A 76 6.86 -7.82 -4.67
N PHE A 77 8.03 -7.96 -5.32
CA PHE A 77 9.22 -7.19 -4.98
C PHE A 77 9.09 -5.70 -5.30
N THR A 78 8.44 -5.34 -6.41
CA THR A 78 8.21 -3.93 -6.75
C THR A 78 7.29 -3.27 -5.74
N VAL A 79 6.23 -3.95 -5.30
CA VAL A 79 5.37 -3.47 -4.23
C VAL A 79 6.14 -3.38 -2.91
N LEU A 80 6.90 -4.41 -2.53
CA LEU A 80 7.69 -4.39 -1.30
C LEU A 80 8.69 -3.22 -1.25
N ILE A 81 9.45 -3.01 -2.33
CA ILE A 81 10.41 -1.90 -2.43
C ILE A 81 9.68 -0.56 -2.35
N SER A 82 8.54 -0.42 -3.02
CA SER A 82 7.72 0.79 -2.97
C SER A 82 7.29 1.13 -1.56
N HIS A 83 6.79 0.13 -0.83
CA HIS A 83 6.35 0.31 0.55
C HIS A 83 7.52 0.66 1.46
N ILE A 84 8.69 0.05 1.27
CA ILE A 84 9.92 0.42 2.00
C ILE A 84 10.27 1.90 1.72
N CYS A 85 10.34 2.30 0.45
CA CYS A 85 10.68 3.67 0.05
C CYS A 85 9.72 4.71 0.64
N PHE A 86 8.42 4.41 0.62
CA PHE A 86 7.38 5.28 1.18
C PHE A 86 7.41 5.32 2.71
N CYS A 87 7.69 4.19 3.38
CA CYS A 87 7.67 4.08 4.84
C CYS A 87 8.90 4.68 5.53
N VAL A 88 10.09 4.64 4.89
CA VAL A 88 11.35 5.13 5.48
C VAL A 88 11.25 6.56 6.04
N PRO A 89 10.71 7.55 5.31
CA PRO A 89 10.50 8.91 5.81
C PRO A 89 9.68 8.99 7.10
N PHE A 90 8.63 8.16 7.23
CA PHE A 90 7.81 8.12 8.45
C PHE A 90 8.59 7.57 9.64
N VAL A 91 9.47 6.59 9.44
CA VAL A 91 10.38 6.12 10.49
C VAL A 91 11.34 7.23 10.88
N VAL A 92 11.94 7.94 9.92
CA VAL A 92 12.83 9.08 10.20
C VAL A 92 12.09 10.14 11.04
N LEU A 93 10.83 10.43 10.71
CA LEU A 93 9.99 11.39 11.43
C LEU A 93 9.77 10.98 12.90
N ASN A 94 9.70 9.68 13.19
CA ASN A 94 9.51 9.15 14.55
C ASN A 94 10.82 9.05 15.35
N VAL A 95 11.93 8.70 14.70
CA VAL A 95 13.23 8.50 15.36
C VAL A 95 13.97 9.83 15.58
N MET A 96 13.89 10.77 14.63
CA MET A 96 14.61 12.04 14.68
C MET A 96 14.33 12.88 15.95
N PRO A 97 13.09 12.99 16.47
CA PRO A 97 12.82 13.67 17.73
C PRO A 97 13.51 13.03 18.95
N ARG A 98 13.68 11.70 18.95
CA ARG A 98 14.40 10.98 20.02
C ARG A 98 15.88 11.29 19.97
N ILE A 99 16.49 11.27 18.78
CA ILE A 99 17.89 11.66 18.61
C ILE A 99 18.13 13.10 19.10
N LYS A 100 17.22 14.03 18.80
CA LYS A 100 17.34 15.44 19.22
C LYS A 100 17.21 15.65 20.74
N ARG A 101 16.55 14.72 21.45
CA ARG A 101 16.34 14.81 22.91
C ARG A 101 17.39 14.04 23.71
N MET A 102 18.12 13.13 23.07
CA MET A 102 19.18 12.35 23.70
C MET A 102 20.32 13.27 24.15
N ASP A 103 20.75 13.10 25.39
CA ASP A 103 21.97 13.74 25.89
C ASP A 103 23.20 12.97 25.38
N GLN A 104 24.09 13.68 24.67
CA GLN A 104 25.32 13.10 24.15
C GLN A 104 26.28 12.66 25.28
N SER A 105 26.16 13.24 26.48
CA SER A 105 26.99 12.87 27.63
C SER A 105 26.85 11.40 28.02
N ILE A 106 25.68 10.78 27.77
CA ILE A 106 25.43 9.37 28.11
C ILE A 106 26.27 8.44 27.22
N TYR A 107 26.50 8.82 25.96
CA TYR A 107 27.36 8.05 25.07
C TYR A 107 28.83 8.14 25.51
N ASP A 108 29.30 9.34 25.87
CA ASP A 108 30.67 9.55 26.34
C ASP A 108 30.91 8.82 27.67
N ALA A 109 29.97 8.88 28.61
CA ALA A 109 30.04 8.15 29.87
C ALA A 109 30.12 6.63 29.68
N ALA A 110 29.48 6.08 28.65
CA ALA A 110 29.57 4.65 28.34
C ALA A 110 30.96 4.26 27.83
N LEU A 111 31.61 5.12 27.04
CA LEU A 111 33.00 4.92 26.61
C LEU A 111 33.96 4.99 27.81
N ASP A 112 33.75 5.94 28.72
CA ASP A 112 34.56 6.09 29.95
C ASP A 112 34.44 4.88 30.89
N LEU A 113 33.27 4.23 30.93
CA LEU A 113 33.03 2.98 31.66
C LEU A 113 33.60 1.73 30.96
N GLY A 114 34.35 1.91 29.86
CA GLY A 114 35.05 0.83 29.15
C GLY A 114 34.25 0.15 28.04
N CYS A 115 33.08 0.69 27.63
CA CYS A 115 32.43 0.21 26.42
C CYS A 115 33.24 0.61 25.18
N ASN A 116 33.39 -0.31 24.22
CA ASN A 116 33.84 0.08 22.88
C ASN A 116 32.72 0.80 22.10
N GLN A 117 33.06 1.47 20.99
CA GLN A 117 32.10 2.28 20.21
C GLN A 117 30.87 1.49 19.76
N TRP A 118 31.04 0.23 19.36
CA TRP A 118 29.93 -0.63 18.96
C TRP A 118 29.03 -1.00 20.14
N GLN A 119 29.62 -1.31 21.30
CA GLN A 119 28.88 -1.58 22.52
C GLN A 119 28.10 -0.36 22.99
N ALA A 120 28.72 0.82 23.02
CA ALA A 120 28.07 2.07 23.38
C ALA A 120 26.93 2.40 22.40
N PHE A 121 27.13 2.20 21.10
CA PHE A 121 26.09 2.38 20.09
C PHE A 121 24.86 1.48 20.35
N TYR A 122 25.04 0.17 20.50
CA TYR A 122 23.90 -0.73 20.67
C TYR A 122 23.26 -0.66 22.07
N LYS A 123 24.06 -0.53 23.13
CA LYS A 123 23.55 -0.53 24.51
C LYS A 123 22.97 0.81 24.94
N VAL A 124 23.48 1.93 24.41
CA VAL A 124 23.05 3.27 24.80
C VAL A 124 22.22 3.91 23.70
N ILE A 125 22.82 4.16 22.54
CA ILE A 125 22.15 4.92 21.48
C ILE A 125 20.90 4.19 20.99
N ILE A 126 21.02 2.93 20.58
CA ILE A 126 19.85 2.17 20.10
C ILE A 126 18.79 2.03 21.19
N HIS A 127 19.18 1.76 22.43
CA HIS A 127 18.25 1.61 23.55
C HIS A 127 17.45 2.91 23.82
N GLU A 128 18.12 4.05 23.83
CA GLU A 128 17.47 5.36 24.01
C GLU A 128 16.53 5.70 22.84
N LEU A 129 16.87 5.24 21.63
CA LEU A 129 16.05 5.43 20.44
C LEU A 129 14.89 4.42 20.33
N MET A 130 14.89 3.32 21.09
CA MET A 130 13.90 2.24 20.98
C MET A 130 12.44 2.71 20.98
N PRO A 131 11.99 3.65 21.84
CA PRO A 131 10.61 4.12 21.81
C PRO A 131 10.24 4.79 20.47
N GLY A 132 11.19 5.51 19.85
CA GLY A 132 11.01 6.11 18.52
C GLY A 132 11.06 5.08 17.40
N ILE A 133 11.97 4.11 17.50
CA ILE A 133 12.09 3.00 16.54
C ILE A 133 10.79 2.18 16.51
N PHE A 134 10.25 1.83 17.68
CA PHE A 134 9.01 1.07 17.80
C PHE A 134 7.80 1.85 17.29
N SER A 135 7.74 3.16 17.58
CA SER A 135 6.69 4.05 17.03
C SER A 135 6.77 4.10 15.50
N GLY A 136 7.99 4.21 14.95
CA GLY A 136 8.25 4.16 13.51
C GLY A 136 7.82 2.84 12.88
N LEU A 137 8.15 1.71 13.51
CA LEU A 137 7.75 0.38 13.05
C LEU A 137 6.24 0.22 12.97
N LEU A 138 5.52 0.59 14.03
CA LEU A 138 4.06 0.51 14.06
C LEU A 138 3.41 1.45 13.03
N MET A 139 3.95 2.66 12.88
CA MET A 139 3.45 3.63 11.90
C MET A 139 3.66 3.08 10.48
N SER A 140 4.87 2.61 10.14
CA SER A 140 5.15 2.01 8.83
C SER A 140 4.31 0.75 8.56
N PHE A 141 4.09 -0.09 9.58
CA PHE A 141 3.20 -1.24 9.45
C PHE A 141 1.78 -0.79 9.11
N THR A 142 1.27 0.21 9.82
CA THR A 142 -0.08 0.75 9.63
C THR A 142 -0.26 1.32 8.21
N TYR A 143 0.64 2.21 7.78
CA TYR A 143 0.62 2.79 6.43
C TYR A 143 0.80 1.76 5.31
N SER A 144 1.59 0.71 5.56
CA SER A 144 1.77 -0.33 4.55
C SER A 144 0.57 -1.29 4.49
N LEU A 145 -0.19 -1.42 5.57
CA LEU A 145 -1.33 -2.32 5.65
C LEU A 145 -2.55 -1.75 4.93
N ASP A 146 -2.77 -0.43 5.04
CA ASP A 146 -3.93 0.26 4.45
C ASP A 146 -3.67 0.83 3.05
N ASP A 147 -2.42 0.86 2.57
CA ASP A 147 -2.12 1.39 1.25
C ASP A 147 -2.82 0.62 0.12
N PHE A 148 -3.50 1.42 -0.70
CA PHE A 148 -4.09 1.00 -1.96
C PHE A 148 -3.37 1.63 -3.15
N ILE A 149 -3.00 2.91 -3.05
CA ILE A 149 -2.60 3.72 -4.20
C ILE A 149 -1.23 3.27 -4.70
N ILE A 150 -0.24 3.16 -3.82
CA ILE A 150 1.11 2.77 -4.21
C ILE A 150 1.10 1.32 -4.72
N THR A 151 0.40 0.42 -4.02
CA THR A 151 0.22 -0.96 -4.49
C THR A 151 -0.47 -1.02 -5.85
N TYR A 152 -1.50 -0.22 -6.10
CA TYR A 152 -2.24 -0.23 -7.36
C TYR A 152 -1.35 0.08 -8.57
N PHE A 153 -0.46 1.06 -8.44
CA PHE A 153 0.44 1.46 -9.51
C PHE A 153 1.68 0.58 -9.63
N THR A 154 2.14 -0.03 -8.54
CA THR A 154 3.43 -0.77 -8.51
C THR A 154 3.27 -2.29 -8.53
N ARG A 155 2.02 -2.79 -8.50
CA ARG A 155 1.73 -4.22 -8.63
C ARG A 155 1.94 -4.73 -10.05
N GLY A 156 2.40 -5.97 -10.14
CA GLY A 156 2.27 -6.76 -11.35
C GLY A 156 0.84 -7.20 -11.63
N ALA A 157 0.60 -7.71 -12.85
CA ALA A 157 -0.70 -8.27 -13.24
C ALA A 157 -1.14 -9.45 -12.35
N LYS A 158 -0.19 -10.24 -11.85
CA LYS A 158 -0.42 -11.46 -11.06
C LYS A 158 -0.47 -11.20 -9.54
N PHE A 159 -0.09 -10.01 -9.08
CA PHE A 159 0.00 -9.70 -7.65
C PHE A 159 -1.24 -8.92 -7.18
N GLN A 160 -1.85 -9.40 -6.09
CA GLN A 160 -3.01 -8.76 -5.46
C GLN A 160 -2.84 -8.79 -3.93
N ASN A 161 -3.07 -7.64 -3.30
CA ASN A 161 -3.25 -7.51 -1.86
C ASN A 161 -4.76 -7.36 -1.55
N LEU A 162 -5.10 -7.25 -0.27
CA LEU A 162 -6.47 -7.18 0.21
C LEU A 162 -7.22 -5.97 -0.35
N SER A 163 -6.59 -4.78 -0.32
CA SER A 163 -7.19 -3.53 -0.80
C SER A 163 -7.52 -3.59 -2.30
N ILE A 164 -6.61 -4.13 -3.11
CA ILE A 164 -6.81 -4.33 -4.55
C ILE A 164 -7.89 -5.37 -4.83
N GLU A 165 -7.91 -6.46 -4.05
CA GLU A 165 -8.92 -7.51 -4.20
C GLU A 165 -10.31 -6.96 -3.91
N ILE A 166 -10.50 -6.24 -2.79
CA ILE A 166 -11.76 -5.57 -2.43
C ILE A 166 -12.18 -4.59 -3.53
N TYR A 167 -11.25 -3.74 -4.01
CA TYR A 167 -11.53 -2.82 -5.10
C TYR A 167 -12.02 -3.54 -6.36
N SER A 168 -11.37 -4.66 -6.71
CA SER A 168 -11.72 -5.47 -7.87
C SER A 168 -13.07 -6.17 -7.72
N MET A 169 -13.49 -6.53 -6.50
CA MET A 169 -14.81 -7.09 -6.24
C MET A 169 -15.92 -6.06 -6.43
N THR A 170 -15.72 -4.83 -5.96
CA THR A 170 -16.69 -3.74 -6.14
C THR A 170 -16.81 -3.30 -7.60
N HIS A 171 -15.71 -3.38 -8.36
CA HIS A 171 -15.66 -3.01 -9.78
C HIS A 171 -15.84 -4.19 -10.75
N ARG A 172 -16.00 -5.42 -10.23
CA ARG A 172 -16.40 -6.58 -11.02
C ARG A 172 -17.84 -6.36 -11.46
N ARG A 173 -17.97 -5.71 -12.62
CA ARG A 173 -19.22 -5.61 -13.38
C ARG A 173 -19.86 -6.99 -13.41
N ILE A 174 -21.17 -7.01 -13.11
CA ILE A 174 -22.10 -8.10 -13.40
C ILE A 174 -21.64 -8.83 -14.67
N SER A 175 -21.32 -10.12 -14.56
CA SER A 175 -20.79 -10.90 -15.67
C SER A 175 -21.70 -10.73 -16.91
N PRO A 176 -21.15 -10.59 -18.14
CA PRO A 176 -21.97 -10.63 -19.36
C PRO A 176 -22.89 -11.85 -19.43
N LYS A 177 -22.52 -12.95 -18.77
CA LYS A 177 -23.36 -14.15 -18.61
C LYS A 177 -24.64 -13.88 -17.80
N ILE A 178 -24.56 -13.07 -16.75
CA ILE A 178 -25.73 -12.68 -15.94
C ILE A 178 -26.64 -11.75 -16.76
N ASN A 179 -26.06 -10.82 -17.52
CA ASN A 179 -26.85 -9.95 -18.40
C ASN A 179 -27.56 -10.73 -19.53
N ALA A 180 -26.87 -11.72 -20.11
CA ALA A 180 -27.46 -12.62 -21.10
C ALA A 180 -28.61 -13.46 -20.51
N LEU A 181 -28.44 -13.98 -19.29
CA LEU A 181 -29.49 -14.72 -18.59
C LEU A 181 -30.71 -13.83 -18.29
N SER A 182 -30.50 -12.58 -17.84
CA SER A 182 -31.57 -11.61 -17.62
C SER A 182 -32.33 -11.29 -18.91
N ALA A 183 -31.63 -11.14 -20.05
CA ALA A 183 -32.25 -10.91 -21.35
C ALA A 183 -33.11 -12.11 -21.80
N LEU A 184 -32.62 -13.34 -21.59
CA LEU A 184 -33.37 -14.56 -21.90
C LEU A 184 -34.62 -14.70 -21.03
N LEU A 185 -34.50 -14.44 -19.73
CA LEU A 185 -35.64 -14.44 -18.82
C LEU A 185 -36.68 -13.38 -19.21
N PHE A 186 -36.22 -12.17 -19.56
CA PHE A 186 -37.09 -11.10 -20.06
C PHE A 186 -37.84 -11.52 -21.33
N LEU A 187 -37.13 -12.12 -22.30
CA LEU A 187 -37.73 -12.62 -23.53
C LEU A 187 -38.78 -13.71 -23.26
N ALA A 188 -38.47 -14.64 -22.36
CA ALA A 188 -39.40 -15.71 -21.98
C ALA A 188 -40.69 -15.15 -21.36
N VAL A 189 -40.57 -14.21 -20.43
CA VAL A 189 -41.74 -13.53 -19.83
C VAL A 189 -42.54 -12.77 -20.89
N LEU A 190 -41.88 -12.08 -21.81
CA LEU A 190 -42.52 -11.33 -22.90
C LEU A 190 -43.33 -12.26 -23.82
N ILE A 191 -42.77 -13.42 -24.18
CA ILE A 191 -43.47 -14.43 -25.00
C ILE A 191 -44.73 -14.92 -24.27
N VAL A 192 -44.63 -15.26 -22.99
CA VAL A 192 -45.79 -15.70 -22.19
C VAL A 192 -46.86 -14.62 -22.16
N MET A 193 -46.46 -13.35 -21.94
CA MET A 193 -47.38 -12.20 -21.94
C MET A 193 -48.12 -12.03 -23.26
N VAL A 194 -47.41 -12.16 -24.39
CA VAL A 194 -48.02 -12.07 -25.74
C VAL A 194 -49.00 -13.20 -25.98
N ILE A 195 -48.67 -14.44 -25.58
CA ILE A 195 -49.57 -15.59 -25.72
C ILE A 195 -50.87 -15.37 -24.93
N ILE A 196 -50.75 -14.91 -23.67
CA ILE A 196 -51.90 -14.59 -22.83
C ILE A 196 -52.74 -13.49 -23.51
N ASN A 197 -52.12 -12.40 -23.96
CA ASN A 197 -52.84 -11.31 -24.62
C ASN A 197 -53.57 -11.75 -25.90
N LEU A 198 -52.97 -12.61 -26.72
CA LEU A 198 -53.59 -13.13 -27.94
C LEU A 198 -54.77 -14.06 -27.62
N ARG A 199 -54.65 -14.87 -26.57
CA ARG A 199 -55.74 -15.72 -26.08
C ARG A 199 -56.91 -14.88 -25.58
N ASP A 200 -56.65 -13.89 -24.73
CA ASP A 200 -57.68 -12.99 -24.19
C ASP A 200 -58.42 -12.25 -25.32
N ARG A 201 -57.69 -11.73 -26.31
CA ARG A 201 -58.29 -11.06 -27.49
C ARG A 201 -59.10 -12.03 -28.37
N HIS A 202 -58.75 -13.30 -28.42
CA HIS A 202 -59.52 -14.31 -29.15
C HIS A 202 -60.81 -14.65 -28.39
N GLU A 203 -60.75 -14.79 -27.07
CA GLU A 203 -61.92 -15.01 -26.21
C GLU A 203 -62.90 -13.82 -26.30
N GLU A 204 -62.42 -12.57 -26.24
CA GLU A 204 -63.25 -11.37 -26.45
C GLU A 204 -63.96 -11.34 -27.81
N LYS A 205 -63.25 -11.69 -28.89
CA LYS A 205 -63.83 -11.73 -30.25
C LYS A 205 -64.88 -12.83 -30.43
N VAL A 206 -64.68 -13.98 -29.79
CA VAL A 206 -65.66 -15.09 -29.82
C VAL A 206 -66.91 -14.72 -29.02
N GLN A 207 -66.76 -14.00 -27.91
CA GLN A 207 -67.87 -13.56 -27.07
C GLN A 207 -68.71 -12.46 -27.76
N LYS A 208 -68.07 -11.50 -28.43
CA LYS A 208 -68.75 -10.45 -29.23
C LYS A 208 -69.52 -10.96 -30.45
N LYS A 209 -69.22 -12.17 -30.94
CA LYS A 209 -69.96 -12.83 -32.04
C LYS A 209 -71.19 -13.61 -31.58
N ARG A 210 -71.35 -13.82 -30.27
CA ARG A 210 -72.47 -14.57 -29.67
C ARG A 210 -73.57 -13.67 -29.09
N THR A 211 -73.34 -12.37 -29.01
CA THR A 211 -74.33 -11.32 -28.69
C THR A 211 -74.78 -10.63 -29.96
#